data_AF-A0AAW7WDZ6-F1
#
_entry.id   AF-A0AAW7WDZ6-F1
#
_cell.length_a   1.000
_cell.length_b   1.000
_cell.length_c   1.000
_cell.angle_alpha   90.00
_cell.angle_beta   90.00
_cell.angle_gamma   90.00
#
_symmetry.space_group_name_H-M   'P 1'
#
loop_
_entity.id
_entity.type
_entity.pdbx_description
1 polymer ?
#
loop_
_entity_poly.entity_id
_entity_poly.type
_entity_poly.pdbx_seq_one_letter_code
_entity_poly.pdbx_strand_id
1 'polypeptide(L)'
;MPSPRRILLLLASIVGAAMVGWIVAASMAPETRARGHRQAEDQQVELLIKQLQDQQDLSQAERVLLLDRLVALERLQEAEVVLQPWLSGRSTPREISLFKAELQRRNGQPEAARRDLQLLLRLHPNDLQALQLLVLLDQEQGRHRQATAELTTRFKGLEPGQRLEIGLLLADLLRQGGSDQVAIKLYGQLAKENMNDARPLLALALLRQERGDAEAVHTLLKQAGERRDANGVINPLIDLVAGKFGLSAARNTASEQPSATAFQEGSDRP
;
A
#
# COMPACT_ATOMS: atom_id res chain seq x y z
N MET A 1 9.94 22.34 9.61
CA MET A 1 9.13 21.12 9.37
C MET A 1 10.01 20.13 8.62
N PRO A 2 10.15 18.87 9.08
CA PRO A 2 10.80 17.83 8.28
C PRO A 2 10.05 17.66 6.96
N SER A 3 10.74 17.29 5.89
CA SER A 3 10.06 17.12 4.59
C SER A 3 9.06 15.97 4.68
N PRO A 4 7.80 16.16 4.28
CA PRO A 4 6.77 15.11 4.34
C PRO A 4 7.20 13.85 3.57
N ARG A 5 8.08 14.02 2.57
CA ARG A 5 8.70 12.93 1.80
C ARG A 5 9.48 11.93 2.65
N ARG A 6 10.21 12.36 3.70
CA ARG A 6 10.98 11.44 4.54
C ARG A 6 10.10 10.64 5.50
N ILE A 7 9.05 11.26 6.05
CA ILE A 7 8.07 10.57 6.90
C ILE A 7 7.23 9.60 6.09
N LEU A 8 6.90 9.94 4.83
CA LEU A 8 6.25 9.03 3.88
C LEU A 8 7.11 7.78 3.59
N LEU A 9 8.43 7.92 3.49
CA LEU A 9 9.34 6.78 3.31
C LEU A 9 9.39 5.88 4.55
N LEU A 10 9.34 6.46 5.76
CA LEU A 10 9.22 5.70 7.00
C LEU A 10 7.88 4.98 7.10
N LEU A 11 6.78 5.62 6.71
CA LEU A 11 5.46 4.98 6.64
C LEU A 11 5.45 3.82 5.62
N ALA A 12 6.14 3.96 4.48
CA ALA A 12 6.19 2.92 3.45
C ALA A 12 6.98 1.67 3.88
N SER A 13 8.03 1.80 4.68
CA SER A 13 8.77 0.64 5.22
C SER A 13 7.99 -0.11 6.31
N ILE A 14 7.05 0.56 6.98
CA ILE A 14 6.27 0.01 8.09
C ILE A 14 4.96 -0.65 7.62
N VAL A 15 4.31 -0.12 6.58
CA VAL A 15 3.05 -0.67 6.04
C VAL A 15 3.28 -1.86 5.09
N GLY A 16 4.50 -2.01 4.55
CA GLY A 16 4.81 -2.95 3.47
C GLY A 16 4.69 -4.45 3.78
N ALA A 17 4.57 -4.86 5.05
CA ALA A 17 4.62 -6.28 5.41
C ALA A 17 3.25 -7.00 5.47
N ALA A 18 2.11 -6.29 5.43
CA ALA A 18 0.84 -6.91 5.80
C ALA A 18 -0.10 -7.32 4.65
N MET A 19 0.17 -6.97 3.37
CA MET A 19 -0.78 -7.26 2.28
C MET A 19 -0.19 -7.90 1.01
N VAL A 20 1.11 -8.19 0.96
CA VAL A 20 1.68 -9.01 -0.13
C VAL A 20 2.66 -10.00 0.47
N GLY A 21 2.28 -11.29 0.47
CA GLY A 21 3.14 -12.36 0.94
C GLY A 21 4.45 -12.43 0.15
N TRP A 22 5.56 -12.14 0.84
CA TRP A 22 6.93 -12.49 0.45
C TRP A 22 7.74 -12.83 1.70
N ILE A 23 7.86 -14.13 1.99
CA ILE A 23 8.98 -14.67 2.75
C ILE A 23 9.95 -15.20 1.68
N VAL A 24 11.24 -14.90 1.84
CA VAL A 24 12.45 -15.39 1.13
C VAL A 24 13.23 -14.23 0.50
N ALA A 25 13.97 -13.50 1.33
CA ALA A 25 15.17 -12.75 0.92
C ALA A 25 16.19 -12.52 2.07
N ALA A 26 15.91 -12.96 3.30
CA ALA A 26 16.77 -12.65 4.46
C ALA A 26 17.90 -13.67 4.73
N SER A 27 18.03 -14.76 3.97
CA SER A 27 18.96 -15.86 4.32
C SER A 27 20.31 -15.84 3.59
N MET A 28 20.66 -14.78 2.85
CA MET A 28 21.94 -14.72 2.12
C MET A 28 22.60 -13.34 2.21
N ALA A 29 23.08 -12.97 3.40
CA ALA A 29 24.10 -11.93 3.56
C ALA A 29 25.18 -12.41 4.56
N PRO A 30 26.47 -12.18 4.31
CA PRO A 30 27.54 -12.64 5.18
C PRO A 30 27.48 -11.93 6.54
N GLU A 31 27.30 -12.71 7.62
CA GLU A 31 26.95 -12.22 8.97
C GLU A 31 27.98 -11.30 9.65
N THR A 32 29.22 -11.25 9.16
CA THR A 32 30.32 -10.56 9.85
C THR A 32 30.35 -9.04 9.62
N ARG A 33 29.96 -8.54 8.43
CA ARG A 33 29.81 -7.09 8.19
C ARG A 33 28.52 -6.52 8.78
N ALA A 34 27.46 -7.31 8.81
CA ALA A 34 26.17 -6.90 9.36
C ALA A 34 26.24 -6.66 10.89
N ARG A 35 27.04 -7.45 11.63
CA ARG A 35 27.19 -7.31 13.08
C ARG A 35 27.94 -6.03 13.49
N GLY A 36 28.99 -5.66 12.75
CA GLY A 36 29.76 -4.45 13.01
C GLY A 36 29.00 -3.16 12.73
N HIS A 37 28.20 -3.12 11.66
CA HIS A 37 27.30 -1.98 11.39
C HIS A 37 26.21 -1.85 12.45
N ARG A 38 25.55 -2.95 12.87
CA ARG A 38 24.53 -2.89 13.92
C ARG A 38 25.06 -2.31 15.22
N GLN A 39 26.25 -2.74 15.67
CA GLN A 39 26.82 -2.26 16.93
C GLN A 39 27.19 -0.76 16.88
N ALA A 40 27.71 -0.26 15.77
CA ALA A 40 28.01 1.17 15.61
C ALA A 40 26.74 2.02 15.58
N GLU A 41 25.70 1.53 14.90
CA GLU A 41 24.40 2.19 14.84
C GLU A 41 23.70 2.22 16.21
N ASP A 42 23.79 1.14 16.98
CA ASP A 42 23.23 1.07 18.34
C ASP A 42 23.94 2.05 19.28
N GLN A 43 25.28 2.17 19.19
CA GLN A 43 26.03 3.19 19.95
C GLN A 43 25.60 4.61 19.59
N GLN A 44 25.34 4.88 18.30
CA GLN A 44 24.88 6.19 17.86
C GLN A 44 23.48 6.53 18.39
N VAL A 45 22.57 5.54 18.46
CA VAL A 45 21.25 5.70 19.08
C VAL A 45 21.38 6.06 20.56
N GLU A 46 22.20 5.34 21.32
CA GLU A 46 22.41 5.61 22.74
C GLU A 46 22.97 7.00 22.99
N LEU A 47 23.91 7.47 22.15
CA LEU A 47 24.44 8.83 22.25
C LEU A 47 23.36 9.88 22.03
N LEU A 48 22.53 9.73 20.99
CA LEU A 48 21.46 10.68 20.67
C LEU A 48 20.36 10.68 21.74
N ILE A 49 20.04 9.52 22.32
CA ILE A 49 19.10 9.41 23.44
C ILE A 49 19.65 10.12 24.67
N LYS A 50 20.93 9.89 24.98
CA LYS A 50 21.58 10.55 26.11
C LYS A 50 21.56 12.07 25.95
N GLN A 51 21.86 12.58 24.76
CA GLN A 51 21.74 14.02 24.47
C GLN A 51 20.32 14.54 24.72
N LEU A 52 19.30 13.79 24.31
CA LEU A 52 17.90 14.15 24.54
C LEU A 52 17.52 14.13 26.03
N GLN A 53 18.05 13.19 26.81
CA GLN A 53 17.88 13.11 28.27
C GLN A 53 18.60 14.26 28.98
N ASP A 54 19.78 14.65 28.51
CA ASP A 54 20.59 15.78 28.99
C ASP A 54 20.00 17.14 28.54
N GLN A 55 18.78 17.16 27.99
CA GLN A 55 18.06 18.33 27.48
C GLN A 55 18.82 19.10 26.39
N GLN A 56 19.73 18.44 25.67
CA GLN A 56 20.36 19.03 24.50
C GLN A 56 19.41 18.98 23.31
N ASP A 57 19.35 20.09 22.58
CA ASP A 57 18.50 20.19 21.39
C ASP A 57 19.10 19.40 20.24
N LEU A 58 18.49 18.24 19.94
CA LEU A 58 18.76 17.51 18.71
C LEU A 58 18.23 18.31 17.51
N SER A 59 19.06 18.42 16.47
CA SER A 59 18.62 18.98 15.19
C SER A 59 17.49 18.15 14.59
N GLN A 60 16.74 18.76 13.68
CA GLN A 60 15.63 18.07 13.01
C GLN A 60 16.09 16.83 12.22
N ALA A 61 17.28 16.87 11.64
CA ALA A 61 17.84 15.75 10.90
C ALA A 61 18.22 14.59 11.85
N GLU A 62 18.85 14.89 12.99
CA GLU A 62 19.21 13.92 14.01
C GLU A 62 17.98 13.27 14.62
N ARG A 63 16.91 14.03 14.89
CA ARG A 63 15.65 13.45 15.40
C ARG A 63 15.00 12.50 14.41
N VAL A 64 14.99 12.81 13.10
CA VAL A 64 14.44 11.91 12.08
C VAL A 64 15.28 10.65 11.95
N LEU A 65 16.61 10.76 11.98
CA LEU A 65 17.52 9.62 11.96
C LEU A 65 17.33 8.72 13.20
N LEU A 66 17.26 9.34 14.38
CA LEU A 66 17.01 8.64 15.64
C LEU A 66 15.67 7.91 15.59
N LEU A 67 14.62 8.58 15.12
CA LEU A 67 13.28 8.00 14.99
C LEU A 67 13.27 6.78 14.06
N ASP A 68 13.85 6.90 12.87
CA ASP A 68 13.99 5.79 11.91
C ASP A 68 14.69 4.59 12.56
N ARG A 69 15.80 4.86 13.25
CA ARG A 69 16.58 3.81 13.87
C ARG A 69 15.86 3.14 15.05
N LEU A 70 15.17 3.91 15.89
CA LEU A 70 14.37 3.38 16.98
C LEU A 70 13.23 2.49 16.48
N VAL A 71 12.57 2.88 15.38
CA VAL A 71 11.53 2.06 14.75
C VAL A 71 12.10 0.77 14.16
N ALA A 72 13.28 0.84 13.52
CA ALA A 72 13.95 -0.34 12.98
C ALA A 72 14.42 -1.32 14.06
N LEU A 73 14.75 -0.81 15.26
CA LEU A 73 15.14 -1.60 16.43
C LEU A 73 13.95 -2.05 17.29
N GLU A 74 12.71 -1.80 16.88
CA GLU A 74 11.50 -2.07 17.68
C GLU A 74 11.47 -1.37 19.06
N ARG A 75 12.23 -0.28 19.23
CA ARG A 75 12.25 0.56 20.44
C ARG A 75 11.13 1.61 20.39
N LEU A 76 9.90 1.12 20.32
CA LEU A 76 8.74 1.92 19.92
C LEU A 76 8.33 2.97 20.97
N GLN A 77 8.50 2.70 22.26
CA GLN A 77 8.20 3.68 23.31
C GLN A 77 9.13 4.90 23.21
N GLU A 78 10.41 4.68 22.94
CA GLU A 78 11.39 5.75 22.79
C GLU A 78 11.14 6.54 21.50
N ALA A 79 10.72 5.86 20.42
CA ALA A 79 10.29 6.52 19.19
C ALA A 79 9.10 7.47 19.45
N GLU A 80 8.14 7.10 20.32
CA GLU A 80 7.00 7.97 20.67
C GLU A 80 7.44 9.24 21.41
N VAL A 81 8.48 9.13 22.25
CA VAL A 81 9.08 10.29 22.94
C VAL A 81 9.77 11.22 21.95
N VAL A 82 10.55 10.67 21.02
CA VAL A 82 11.23 11.43 19.97
C VAL A 82 10.22 12.14 19.05
N LEU A 83 9.02 11.59 18.89
CA LEU A 83 7.95 12.16 18.06
C LEU A 83 7.27 13.38 18.70
N GLN A 84 7.28 13.53 20.03
CA GLN A 84 6.51 14.54 20.78
C GLN A 84 6.67 15.99 20.27
N PRO A 85 7.88 16.49 19.96
CA PRO A 85 8.05 17.88 19.54
C PRO A 85 7.29 18.22 18.25
N TRP A 86 7.03 17.24 17.37
CA TRP A 86 6.23 17.45 16.15
C TRP A 86 4.72 17.38 16.41
N LEU A 87 4.29 16.87 17.56
CA LEU A 87 2.89 16.82 17.99
C LEU A 87 2.46 18.12 18.68
N SER A 88 3.38 18.80 19.38
CA SER A 88 3.10 19.99 20.20
C SER A 88 2.81 21.29 19.42
N GLY A 89 2.82 21.26 18.08
CA GLY A 89 2.51 22.42 17.25
C GLY A 89 1.02 22.79 17.24
N ARG A 90 0.67 23.98 16.72
CA ARG A 90 -0.73 24.45 16.57
C ARG A 90 -1.62 23.49 15.76
N SER A 91 -1.04 22.75 14.83
CA SER A 91 -1.70 21.70 14.07
C SER A 91 -0.67 20.63 13.73
N THR A 92 -1.01 19.37 13.99
CA THR A 92 -0.19 18.22 13.64
C THR A 92 -0.41 17.86 12.17
N PRO A 93 0.65 17.83 11.32
CA PRO A 93 0.52 17.40 9.94
C PRO A 93 -0.05 15.99 9.83
N ARG A 94 -0.87 15.73 8.81
CA ARG A 94 -1.54 14.44 8.56
C ARG A 94 -0.56 13.26 8.58
N GLU A 95 0.63 13.43 8.00
CA GLU A 95 1.67 12.39 7.94
C GLU A 95 2.20 12.04 9.34
N ILE A 96 2.37 13.04 10.20
CA ILE A 96 2.81 12.84 11.58
C ILE A 96 1.71 12.14 12.39
N SER A 97 0.44 12.51 12.18
CA SER A 97 -0.70 11.85 12.83
C SER A 97 -0.82 10.38 12.43
N LEU A 98 -0.62 10.04 11.15
CA LEU A 98 -0.58 8.65 10.70
C LEU A 98 0.57 7.87 11.29
N PHE A 99 1.76 8.46 11.29
CA PHE A 99 2.94 7.83 11.83
C PHE A 99 2.80 7.55 13.33
N LYS A 100 2.22 8.50 14.08
CA LYS A 100 1.88 8.31 15.49
C LYS A 100 0.92 7.13 15.69
N ALA A 101 -0.15 7.05 14.91
CA ALA A 101 -1.13 5.98 15.02
C ALA A 101 -0.53 4.60 14.71
N GLU A 102 0.34 4.52 13.70
CA GLU A 102 1.06 3.29 13.36
C GLU A 102 2.02 2.87 14.47
N LEU A 103 2.74 3.84 15.04
CA LEU A 103 3.64 3.59 16.16
C LEU A 103 2.88 3.06 17.39
N GLN A 104 1.75 3.69 17.73
CA GLN A 104 0.86 3.24 18.80
C GLN A 104 0.33 1.82 18.56
N ARG A 105 -0.07 1.49 17.32
CA ARG A 105 -0.54 0.15 16.95
C ARG A 105 0.54 -0.90 17.24
N ARG A 106 1.76 -0.68 16.75
CA ARG A 106 2.89 -1.59 16.96
C ARG A 106 3.35 -1.64 18.41
N ASN A 107 3.20 -0.54 19.14
CA ASN A 107 3.56 -0.40 20.55
C ASN A 107 2.50 -0.97 21.51
N GLY A 108 1.52 -1.74 21.02
CA GLY A 108 0.50 -2.37 21.87
C GLY A 108 -0.53 -1.37 22.44
N GLN A 109 -0.72 -0.22 21.79
CA GLN A 109 -1.70 0.80 22.16
C GLN A 109 -2.84 0.92 21.11
N PRO A 110 -3.57 -0.16 20.80
CA PRO A 110 -4.54 -0.19 19.70
C PRO A 110 -5.69 0.81 19.86
N GLU A 111 -6.14 1.06 21.09
CA GLU A 111 -7.22 2.02 21.35
C GLU A 111 -6.77 3.49 21.24
N ALA A 112 -5.48 3.77 21.47
CA ALA A 112 -4.92 5.09 21.18
C ALA A 112 -4.82 5.31 19.66
N ALA A 113 -4.26 4.34 18.94
CA ALA A 113 -4.17 4.35 17.47
C ALA A 113 -5.55 4.54 16.82
N ARG A 114 -6.56 3.79 17.27
CA ARG A 114 -7.94 3.92 16.76
C ARG A 114 -8.49 5.32 16.94
N ARG A 115 -8.36 5.91 18.13
CA ARG A 115 -8.87 7.27 18.40
C ARG A 115 -8.18 8.32 17.52
N ASP A 116 -6.87 8.22 17.37
CA ASP A 116 -6.09 9.14 16.54
C ASP A 116 -6.45 9.00 15.05
N LEU A 117 -6.65 7.78 14.55
CA LEU A 117 -7.12 7.52 13.18
C LEU A 117 -8.54 8.04 12.94
N GLN A 118 -9.44 7.84 13.90
CA GLN A 118 -10.81 8.36 13.80
C GLN A 118 -10.83 9.90 13.81
N LEU A 119 -9.97 10.54 14.61
CA LEU A 119 -9.80 11.99 14.55
C LEU A 119 -9.27 12.42 13.18
N LEU A 120 -8.24 11.74 12.68
CA LEU A 120 -7.68 12.04 11.37
C LEU A 120 -8.71 11.90 10.24
N LEU A 121 -9.52 10.83 10.27
CA LEU A 121 -10.59 10.59 9.31
C LEU A 121 -11.77 11.56 9.44
N ARG A 122 -11.97 12.21 10.59
CA ARG A 122 -12.94 13.32 10.68
C ARG A 122 -12.45 14.56 9.95
N LEU A 123 -11.14 14.82 9.99
CA LEU A 123 -10.51 15.95 9.30
C LEU A 123 -10.30 15.68 7.81
N HIS A 124 -10.01 14.42 7.46
CA HIS A 124 -9.76 13.95 6.11
C HIS A 124 -10.59 12.68 5.82
N PRO A 125 -11.90 12.80 5.53
CA PRO A 125 -12.82 11.65 5.39
C PRO A 125 -12.41 10.59 4.37
N ASN A 126 -11.69 11.00 3.33
CA ASN A 126 -11.27 10.16 2.22
C ASN A 126 -9.76 9.83 2.26
N ASP A 127 -9.13 9.97 3.42
CA ASP A 127 -7.73 9.58 3.60
C ASP A 127 -7.59 8.05 3.53
N LEU A 128 -7.14 7.56 2.37
CA LEU A 128 -7.02 6.14 2.11
C LEU A 128 -6.03 5.43 3.05
N GLN A 129 -4.92 6.06 3.41
CA GLN A 129 -3.92 5.42 4.26
C GLN A 129 -4.44 5.32 5.71
N ALA A 130 -5.15 6.35 6.17
CA ALA A 130 -5.82 6.31 7.48
C ALA A 130 -6.89 5.22 7.53
N LEU A 131 -7.67 5.07 6.46
CA LEU A 131 -8.67 4.00 6.32
C LEU A 131 -8.01 2.61 6.33
N GLN A 132 -6.96 2.41 5.54
CA GLN A 132 -6.23 1.14 5.47
C GLN A 132 -5.66 0.75 6.84
N LEU A 133 -5.06 1.71 7.55
CA LEU A 133 -4.49 1.47 8.87
C LEU A 133 -5.58 1.17 9.92
N LEU A 134 -6.73 1.85 9.86
CA LEU A 134 -7.86 1.55 10.74
C LEU A 134 -8.42 0.15 10.49
N VAL A 135 -8.51 -0.27 9.22
CA VAL A 135 -8.95 -1.62 8.85
C VAL A 135 -7.97 -2.67 9.35
N LEU A 136 -6.66 -2.48 9.12
CA LEU A 136 -5.63 -3.38 9.63
C LEU A 136 -5.74 -3.54 11.15
N LEU A 137 -5.81 -2.41 11.87
CA LEU A 137 -5.97 -2.38 13.31
C LEU A 137 -7.22 -3.15 13.76
N ASP A 138 -8.32 -3.06 13.02
CA ASP A 138 -9.55 -3.78 13.34
C ASP A 138 -9.48 -5.26 13.06
N GLN A 139 -8.73 -5.68 12.05
CA GLN A 139 -8.46 -7.09 11.82
C GLN A 139 -7.62 -7.68 12.94
N GLU A 140 -6.56 -6.99 13.36
CA GLU A 140 -5.69 -7.41 14.47
C GLU A 140 -6.45 -7.53 15.80
N GLN A 141 -7.50 -6.74 15.98
CA GLN A 141 -8.34 -6.76 17.19
C GLN A 141 -9.59 -7.65 17.04
N GLY A 142 -9.71 -8.43 15.96
CA GLY A 142 -10.86 -9.31 15.73
C GLY A 142 -12.19 -8.59 15.43
N ARG A 143 -12.15 -7.28 15.16
CA ARG A 143 -13.30 -6.41 14.86
C ARG A 143 -13.68 -6.41 13.38
N HIS A 144 -13.45 -7.52 12.69
CA HIS A 144 -13.66 -7.65 11.26
C HIS A 144 -15.06 -7.20 10.81
N ARG A 145 -16.12 -7.69 11.48
CA ARG A 145 -17.52 -7.34 11.13
C ARG A 145 -17.80 -5.84 11.23
N GLN A 146 -17.23 -5.18 12.24
CA GLN A 146 -17.40 -3.73 12.44
C GLN A 146 -16.71 -2.95 11.33
N ALA A 147 -15.47 -3.31 10.98
CA ALA A 147 -14.74 -2.70 9.87
C ALA A 147 -15.48 -2.87 8.54
N THR A 148 -16.01 -4.07 8.27
CA THR A 148 -16.81 -4.33 7.05
C THR A 148 -18.07 -3.46 7.01
N ALA A 149 -18.79 -3.34 8.13
CA ALA A 149 -20.01 -2.52 8.21
C ALA A 149 -19.72 -1.03 8.00
N GLU A 150 -18.65 -0.51 8.61
CA GLU A 150 -18.24 0.89 8.45
C GLU A 150 -17.84 1.19 7.00
N LEU A 151 -16.98 0.36 6.40
CA LEU A 151 -16.59 0.52 4.99
C LEU A 151 -17.79 0.38 4.04
N THR A 152 -18.71 -0.55 4.31
CA THR A 152 -19.94 -0.70 3.52
C THR A 152 -20.78 0.57 3.57
N THR A 153 -20.87 1.22 4.73
CA THR A 153 -21.62 2.47 4.90
C THR A 153 -20.98 3.59 4.11
N ARG A 154 -19.64 3.76 4.21
CA ARG A 154 -18.89 4.74 3.43
C ARG A 154 -19.00 4.50 1.92
N PHE A 155 -18.89 3.24 1.48
CA PHE A 155 -19.01 2.86 0.09
C PHE A 155 -20.39 3.22 -0.50
N LYS A 156 -21.47 3.00 0.26
CA LYS A 156 -22.84 3.34 -0.14
C LYS A 156 -23.10 4.85 -0.17
N GLY A 157 -22.36 5.62 0.62
CA GLY A 157 -22.46 7.08 0.66
C GLY A 157 -21.69 7.80 -0.46
N LEU A 158 -21.03 7.07 -1.36
CA LEU A 158 -20.26 7.62 -2.46
C LEU A 158 -20.85 7.21 -3.81
N GLU A 159 -20.75 8.12 -4.78
CA GLU A 159 -21.24 7.90 -6.14
C GLU A 159 -20.41 6.85 -6.89
N PRO A 160 -21.02 6.14 -7.87
CA PRO A 160 -20.30 5.29 -8.80
C PRO A 160 -19.11 6.01 -9.43
N GLY A 161 -17.96 5.33 -9.53
CA GLY A 161 -16.71 5.91 -10.05
C GLY A 161 -15.89 6.72 -9.05
N GLN A 162 -16.49 7.28 -7.99
CA GLN A 162 -15.75 7.98 -6.91
C GLN A 162 -15.35 7.04 -5.75
N ARG A 163 -15.97 5.87 -5.69
CA ARG A 163 -15.84 4.90 -4.60
C ARG A 163 -14.83 3.79 -4.84
N LEU A 164 -13.96 3.94 -5.83
CA LEU A 164 -13.00 2.91 -6.25
C LEU A 164 -12.11 2.46 -5.08
N GLU A 165 -11.40 3.39 -4.45
CA GLU A 165 -10.40 3.08 -3.42
C GLU A 165 -11.03 2.41 -2.19
N ILE A 166 -12.16 2.94 -1.71
CA ILE A 166 -12.91 2.36 -0.59
C ILE A 166 -13.51 1.00 -0.98
N GLY A 167 -13.98 0.86 -2.22
CA GLY A 167 -14.53 -0.39 -2.73
C GLY A 167 -13.49 -1.50 -2.82
N LEU A 168 -12.27 -1.20 -3.28
CA LEU A 168 -11.16 -2.16 -3.32
C LEU A 168 -10.83 -2.64 -1.89
N LEU A 169 -10.68 -1.71 -0.95
CA LEU A 169 -10.42 -2.04 0.45
C LEU A 169 -11.55 -2.88 1.08
N LEU A 170 -12.82 -2.56 0.78
CA LEU A 170 -13.98 -3.33 1.23
C LEU A 170 -14.00 -4.74 0.63
N ALA A 171 -13.69 -4.88 -0.66
CA ALA A 171 -13.66 -6.17 -1.34
C ALA A 171 -12.53 -7.06 -0.79
N ASP A 172 -11.35 -6.49 -0.54
CA ASP A 172 -10.23 -7.18 0.10
C ASP A 172 -10.61 -7.68 1.50
N LEU A 173 -11.27 -6.82 2.29
CA LEU A 173 -11.74 -7.18 3.62
C LEU A 173 -12.79 -8.30 3.55
N LEU A 174 -13.75 -8.22 2.63
CA LEU A 174 -14.77 -9.27 2.43
C LEU A 174 -14.14 -10.61 2.05
N ARG A 175 -13.13 -10.60 1.17
CA ARG A 175 -12.36 -11.79 0.79
C ARG A 175 -11.65 -12.41 2.00
N GLN A 176 -10.95 -11.61 2.78
CA GLN A 176 -10.28 -12.07 4.01
C GLN A 176 -11.28 -12.60 5.05
N GLY A 177 -12.51 -12.12 5.04
CA GLY A 177 -13.61 -12.61 5.87
C GLY A 177 -14.32 -13.86 5.34
N GLY A 178 -13.83 -14.47 4.25
CA GLY A 178 -14.42 -15.65 3.61
C GLY A 178 -15.70 -15.36 2.79
N SER A 179 -16.01 -14.09 2.53
CA SER A 179 -17.17 -13.66 1.74
C SER A 179 -16.82 -13.50 0.25
N ASP A 180 -16.09 -14.47 -0.32
CA ASP A 180 -15.53 -14.41 -1.67
C ASP A 180 -16.55 -14.08 -2.76
N GLN A 181 -17.75 -14.64 -2.67
CA GLN A 181 -18.77 -14.39 -3.69
C GLN A 181 -19.25 -12.94 -3.68
N VAL A 182 -19.23 -12.27 -2.52
CA VAL A 182 -19.54 -10.85 -2.37
C VAL A 182 -18.38 -10.01 -2.89
N ALA A 183 -17.14 -10.38 -2.53
CA ALA A 183 -15.93 -9.72 -3.03
C ALA A 183 -15.84 -9.78 -4.57
N ILE A 184 -16.09 -10.95 -5.17
CA ILE A 184 -16.14 -11.15 -6.63
C ILE A 184 -17.12 -10.19 -7.29
N LYS A 185 -18.34 -10.09 -6.75
CA LYS A 185 -19.38 -9.18 -7.27
C LYS A 185 -18.93 -7.73 -7.15
N LEU A 186 -18.33 -7.36 -6.02
CA LEU A 186 -17.87 -6.01 -5.76
C LEU A 186 -16.70 -5.61 -6.68
N TYR A 187 -15.66 -6.44 -6.85
CA TYR A 187 -14.60 -6.16 -7.82
C TYR A 187 -15.14 -6.03 -9.24
N GLY A 188 -16.08 -6.91 -9.65
CA GLY A 188 -16.72 -6.82 -10.95
C GLY A 188 -17.54 -5.55 -11.15
N GLN A 189 -18.21 -5.08 -10.09
CA GLN A 189 -18.92 -3.80 -10.09
C GLN A 189 -17.93 -2.63 -10.24
N LEU A 190 -16.87 -2.60 -9.43
CA LEU A 190 -15.83 -1.57 -9.50
C LEU A 190 -15.16 -1.51 -10.86
N ALA A 191 -14.93 -2.67 -11.48
CA ALA A 191 -14.37 -2.79 -12.82
C ALA A 191 -15.27 -2.15 -13.88
N LYS A 192 -16.61 -2.23 -13.74
CA LYS A 192 -17.57 -1.59 -14.65
C LYS A 192 -17.66 -0.09 -14.41
N GLU A 193 -17.61 0.34 -13.16
CA GLU A 193 -17.65 1.75 -12.78
C GLU A 193 -16.37 2.50 -13.18
N ASN A 194 -15.23 1.79 -13.26
CA ASN A 194 -13.91 2.36 -13.53
C ASN A 194 -13.27 1.64 -14.72
N MET A 195 -13.75 1.94 -15.93
CA MET A 195 -13.38 1.21 -17.15
C MET A 195 -11.90 1.31 -17.51
N ASN A 196 -11.21 2.37 -17.09
CA ASN A 196 -9.79 2.61 -17.38
C ASN A 196 -8.84 2.07 -16.29
N ASP A 197 -9.38 1.60 -15.15
CA ASP A 197 -8.55 1.11 -14.06
C ASP A 197 -8.43 -0.42 -14.09
N ALA A 198 -7.21 -0.92 -14.21
CA ALA A 198 -6.93 -2.36 -14.23
C ALA A 198 -7.02 -3.03 -12.86
N ARG A 199 -6.89 -2.28 -11.75
CA ARG A 199 -6.77 -2.83 -10.39
C ARG A 199 -7.96 -3.71 -9.98
N PRO A 200 -9.23 -3.35 -10.23
CA PRO A 200 -10.36 -4.23 -9.89
C PRO A 200 -10.34 -5.57 -10.63
N LEU A 201 -9.91 -5.58 -11.90
CA LEU A 201 -9.80 -6.82 -12.68
C LEU A 201 -8.62 -7.67 -12.23
N LEU A 202 -7.48 -7.06 -11.91
CA LEU A 202 -6.31 -7.75 -11.36
C LEU A 202 -6.64 -8.39 -10.00
N ALA A 203 -7.30 -7.65 -9.11
CA ALA A 203 -7.74 -8.17 -7.81
C ALA A 203 -8.74 -9.33 -7.99
N LEU A 204 -9.68 -9.20 -8.92
CA LEU A 204 -10.61 -10.28 -9.25
C LEU A 204 -9.90 -11.52 -9.82
N ALA A 205 -8.89 -11.33 -10.68
CA ALA A 205 -8.10 -12.43 -11.24
C ALA A 205 -7.35 -13.17 -10.13
N LEU A 206 -6.72 -12.45 -9.19
CA LEU A 206 -6.05 -13.04 -8.02
C LEU A 206 -7.02 -13.88 -7.17
N LEU A 207 -8.21 -13.36 -6.88
CA LEU A 207 -9.22 -14.12 -6.14
C LEU A 207 -9.71 -15.36 -6.91
N ARG A 208 -9.89 -15.26 -8.23
CA ARG A 208 -10.26 -16.42 -9.07
C ARG A 208 -9.16 -17.49 -9.10
N GLN A 209 -7.91 -17.06 -9.11
CA GLN A 209 -6.75 -17.93 -9.07
C GLN A 209 -6.65 -18.69 -7.74
N GLU A 210 -6.89 -18.03 -6.59
CA GLU A 210 -6.97 -18.68 -5.28
C GLU A 210 -8.04 -19.79 -5.25
N ARG A 211 -9.06 -19.69 -6.11
CA ARG A 211 -10.14 -20.68 -6.26
C ARG A 211 -9.91 -21.71 -7.37
N GLY A 212 -8.79 -21.65 -8.09
CA GLY A 212 -8.46 -22.58 -9.17
C GLY A 212 -9.20 -22.34 -10.49
N ASP A 213 -9.82 -21.17 -10.68
CA ASP A 213 -10.59 -20.81 -11.88
C ASP A 213 -9.68 -20.22 -12.97
N ALA A 214 -8.87 -21.07 -13.60
CA ALA A 214 -7.82 -20.66 -14.55
C ALA A 214 -8.38 -19.96 -15.81
N GLU A 215 -9.56 -20.36 -16.28
CA GLU A 215 -10.22 -19.74 -17.44
C GLU A 215 -10.63 -18.30 -17.14
N ALA A 216 -11.24 -18.06 -15.98
CA ALA A 216 -11.58 -16.71 -15.55
C ALA A 216 -10.33 -15.85 -15.39
N VAL A 217 -9.25 -16.39 -14.84
CA VAL A 217 -7.97 -15.68 -14.68
C VAL A 217 -7.45 -15.18 -16.03
N HIS A 218 -7.37 -16.05 -17.04
CA HIS A 218 -6.89 -15.66 -18.37
C HIS A 218 -7.75 -14.55 -18.97
N THR A 219 -9.08 -14.70 -18.89
CA THR A 219 -10.03 -13.71 -19.41
C THR A 219 -9.87 -12.35 -18.72
N LEU A 220 -9.78 -12.35 -17.40
CA LEU A 220 -9.66 -11.14 -16.59
C LEU A 220 -8.33 -10.42 -16.81
N LEU A 221 -7.23 -11.16 -16.97
CA LEU A 221 -5.93 -10.57 -17.25
C LEU A 221 -5.84 -9.98 -18.66
N LYS A 222 -6.47 -10.63 -19.65
CA LYS A 222 -6.63 -10.04 -20.98
C LYS A 222 -7.39 -8.72 -20.91
N GLN A 223 -8.55 -8.71 -20.25
CA GLN A 223 -9.34 -7.49 -20.05
C GLN A 223 -8.57 -6.41 -19.27
N ALA A 224 -7.77 -6.79 -18.28
CA ALA A 224 -6.92 -5.86 -17.54
C ALA A 224 -5.82 -5.26 -18.41
N GLY A 225 -5.22 -6.05 -19.30
CA GLY A 225 -4.21 -5.60 -20.29
C GLY A 225 -4.76 -4.61 -21.31
N GLU A 226 -6.05 -4.71 -21.65
CA GLU A 226 -6.73 -3.78 -22.55
C GLU A 226 -7.03 -2.43 -21.88
N ARG A 227 -7.01 -2.35 -20.53
CA ARG A 227 -7.25 -1.10 -19.80
C ARG A 227 -5.99 -0.26 -19.79
N ARG A 228 -6.08 0.90 -20.46
CA ARG A 228 -5.11 1.98 -20.34
C ARG A 228 -5.56 2.92 -19.24
N ASP A 229 -4.63 3.36 -18.40
CA ASP A 229 -4.95 4.39 -17.42
C ASP A 229 -5.31 5.72 -18.10
N ALA A 230 -5.68 6.73 -17.31
CA ALA A 230 -6.09 8.05 -17.84
C ALA A 230 -5.01 8.73 -18.71
N ASN A 231 -3.74 8.32 -18.58
CA ASN A 231 -2.60 8.85 -19.32
C ASN A 231 -2.17 7.93 -20.48
N GLY A 232 -2.92 6.87 -20.76
CA GLY A 232 -2.60 5.90 -21.81
C GLY A 232 -1.55 4.86 -21.42
N VAL A 233 -1.10 4.85 -20.16
CA VAL A 233 -0.03 4.00 -19.64
C VAL A 233 -0.58 2.62 -19.23
N ILE A 234 0.19 1.59 -19.55
CA ILE A 234 -0.10 0.21 -19.16
C ILE A 234 0.41 0.00 -17.74
N ASN A 235 -0.42 -0.58 -16.87
CA ASN A 235 -0.07 -0.77 -15.48
C ASN A 235 0.99 -1.91 -15.32
N PRO A 236 2.18 -1.63 -14.76
CA PRO A 236 3.25 -2.63 -14.60
C PRO A 236 2.87 -3.80 -13.68
N LEU A 237 1.84 -3.63 -12.83
CA LEU A 237 1.30 -4.72 -12.01
C LEU A 237 0.71 -5.85 -12.88
N ILE A 238 0.25 -5.55 -14.09
CA ILE A 238 -0.29 -6.55 -15.01
C ILE A 238 0.81 -7.55 -15.41
N ASP A 239 2.00 -7.06 -15.77
CA ASP A 239 3.14 -7.89 -16.14
C ASP A 239 3.64 -8.72 -14.94
N LEU A 240 3.66 -8.14 -13.73
CA LEU A 240 4.02 -8.87 -12.51
C LEU A 240 3.05 -10.03 -12.25
N VAL A 241 1.75 -9.76 -12.34
CA VAL A 241 0.69 -10.75 -12.10
C VAL A 241 0.72 -11.82 -13.20
N ALA A 242 0.79 -11.43 -14.48
CA ALA A 242 0.87 -12.36 -15.60
C ALA A 242 2.16 -13.21 -15.56
N GLY A 243 3.30 -12.61 -15.20
CA GLY A 243 4.58 -13.30 -15.05
C GLY A 243 4.56 -14.32 -13.93
N LYS A 244 3.97 -13.98 -12.77
CA LYS A 244 3.76 -14.91 -11.65
C LYS A 244 2.90 -16.11 -12.06
N PHE A 245 2.06 -15.97 -13.08
CA PHE A 245 1.15 -17.02 -13.55
C PHE A 245 1.54 -17.65 -14.89
N GLY A 246 2.70 -17.29 -15.46
CA GLY A 246 3.18 -17.86 -16.73
C GLY A 246 2.36 -17.46 -17.97
N LEU A 247 1.61 -16.36 -17.92
CA LEU A 247 0.63 -15.94 -18.93
C LEU A 247 1.20 -14.94 -19.96
N SER A 248 2.49 -15.05 -20.31
CA SER A 248 3.25 -14.10 -21.14
C SER A 248 2.73 -13.90 -22.58
N ALA A 249 1.69 -14.64 -22.99
CA ALA A 249 1.08 -14.56 -24.32
C ALA A 249 0.22 -13.30 -24.55
N ALA A 250 -0.18 -12.57 -23.50
CA ALA A 250 -1.10 -11.42 -23.62
C ALA A 250 -0.52 -10.21 -24.38
N ARG A 251 0.80 -10.18 -24.64
CA ARG A 251 1.46 -9.07 -25.35
C ARG A 251 1.42 -9.21 -26.87
N ASN A 252 1.38 -10.44 -27.39
CA ASN A 252 1.58 -10.70 -28.81
C ASN A 252 0.42 -10.21 -29.70
N THR A 253 -0.76 -9.91 -29.14
CA THR A 253 -1.91 -9.42 -29.94
C THR A 253 -2.00 -7.90 -30.04
N ALA A 254 -1.22 -7.13 -29.27
CA ALA A 254 -1.27 -5.67 -29.29
C ALA A 254 -0.14 -5.03 -30.12
N SER A 255 0.94 -5.77 -30.38
CA SER A 255 2.08 -5.34 -31.20
C SER A 255 1.99 -5.77 -32.67
N GLU A 256 1.00 -6.56 -33.06
CA GLU A 256 0.72 -6.89 -34.46
C GLU A 256 -0.50 -6.12 -34.98
N GLN A 257 -0.32 -4.83 -35.24
CA GLN A 257 -0.97 -4.22 -36.40
C GLN A 257 0.04 -4.23 -37.54
N PRO A 258 -0.14 -5.06 -38.59
CA PRO A 258 0.60 -4.91 -39.81
C PRO A 258 0.16 -3.61 -40.46
N SER A 259 1.06 -2.65 -40.56
CA SER A 259 0.95 -1.61 -41.58
C SER A 259 1.18 -2.29 -42.93
N ALA A 260 0.14 -2.84 -43.53
CA ALA A 260 0.20 -3.43 -44.87
C ALA A 260 -1.16 -3.39 -45.59
N THR A 261 -1.37 -2.30 -46.31
CA THR A 261 -1.95 -2.33 -47.66
C THR A 261 -0.92 -1.60 -48.54
N ALA A 262 0.04 -2.34 -49.13
CA ALA A 262 0.02 -2.86 -50.50
C ALA A 262 0.07 -1.71 -51.54
N PHE A 263 1.26 -1.33 -52.01
CA PHE A 263 1.92 -1.84 -53.24
C PHE A 263 1.07 -1.75 -54.52
N GLN A 264 1.53 -0.93 -55.47
CA GLN A 264 1.55 -1.31 -56.89
C GLN A 264 2.83 -0.78 -57.56
N GLU A 265 3.62 -1.75 -58.02
CA GLU A 265 4.80 -1.65 -58.87
C GLU A 265 4.46 -1.30 -60.34
N GLY A 266 5.50 -0.93 -61.10
CA GLY A 266 5.58 -1.07 -62.57
C GLY A 266 6.01 0.23 -63.26
N SER A 267 7.31 0.53 -63.42
CA SER A 267 8.25 -0.01 -64.41
C SER A 267 7.97 0.41 -65.88
N ASP A 268 8.81 1.32 -66.36
CA ASP A 268 9.42 1.46 -67.71
C ASP A 268 8.59 1.64 -69.01
N ARG A 269 8.80 2.84 -69.62
CA ARG A 269 9.23 3.15 -71.01
C ARG A 269 8.31 2.85 -72.21
N PRO A 270 8.46 3.54 -73.38
CA PRO A 270 9.66 4.15 -73.97
C PRO A 270 9.75 5.67 -74.00
#